data_AF-A0A7V9IDW1-F1
#
_entry.id   AF-A0A7V9IDW1-F1
#
_cell.length_a   1.000
_cell.length_b   1.000
_cell.length_c   1.000
_cell.angle_alpha   90.00
_cell.angle_beta   90.00
_cell.angle_gamma   90.00
#
_symmetry.space_group_name_H-M   'P 1'
#
loop_
_entity.id
_entity.type
_entity.pdbx_description
1 polymer ?
#
loop_
_entity_poly.entity_id
_entity_poly.type
_entity_poly.pdbx_seq_one_letter_code
_entity_poly.pdbx_strand_id
1 'polypeptide(L)' 'MATLTIKNLPDEIYARLTVRAKKNRRSINSEAIVQLEHSLMKADADPAAELREIRRLRKRTAGIFLTQDSLNKAKREGRP' A
#
# COMPACT_ATOMS: atom_id res chain seq x y z
N MET A 1 -14.57 -1.58 -20.30
CA MET A 1 -13.19 -1.45 -19.83
C MET A 1 -12.53 -0.32 -20.57
N ALA A 2 -11.85 0.58 -19.86
CA ALA A 2 -11.08 1.65 -20.50
C ALA A 2 -9.65 1.13 -20.75
N THR A 3 -9.09 1.47 -21.91
CA THR A 3 -7.70 1.15 -22.27
C THR A 3 -6.92 2.45 -22.30
N LEU A 4 -5.80 2.50 -21.57
CA LEU A 4 -4.88 3.63 -21.57
C LEU A 4 -3.60 3.22 -22.28
N THR A 5 -3.21 3.97 -23.33
CA THR A 5 -1.91 3.84 -23.99
C THR A 5 -1.06 5.05 -23.64
N ILE A 6 0.09 4.81 -23.01
CA ILE A 6 1.05 5.87 -22.69
C ILE A 6 2.13 5.88 -23.78
N LYS A 7 2.09 6.89 -24.67
CA LYS A 7 3.11 7.08 -25.69
C LYS A 7 4.32 7.80 -25.09
N ASN A 8 5.52 7.47 -25.59
CA ASN A 8 6.79 8.09 -25.20
C ASN A 8 7.06 8.05 -23.68
N LEU A 9 6.77 6.92 -23.03
CA LEU A 9 7.10 6.74 -21.61
C LEU A 9 8.63 6.80 -21.44
N PRO A 10 9.17 7.71 -20.61
CA PRO A 10 10.62 7.79 -20.42
C PRO A 10 11.18 6.46 -19.89
N ASP A 11 12.31 6.03 -20.43
CA ASP A 11 12.92 4.73 -20.10
C ASP A 11 13.20 4.58 -18.59
N GLU A 12 13.58 5.68 -17.93
CA GLU A 12 13.80 5.69 -16.49
C GLU A 12 12.52 5.33 -15.71
N ILE A 13 11.37 5.83 -16.14
CA ILE A 13 10.09 5.54 -15.49
C ILE A 13 9.68 4.09 -15.74
N TYR A 14 9.86 3.59 -16.96
CA TYR A 14 9.59 2.19 -17.29
C TYR A 14 10.48 1.23 -16.47
N ALA A 15 11.77 1.56 -16.32
CA ALA A 15 12.71 0.77 -15.52
C ALA A 15 12.29 0.73 -14.04
N ARG A 16 11.95 1.89 -13.45
CA ARG A 16 11.47 1.99 -12.06
C ARG A 16 10.17 1.20 -11.85
N LEU A 17 9.25 1.28 -12.80
CA LEU A 17 7.99 0.53 -12.75
C LEU A 17 8.23 -0.97 -12.81
N THR A 18 9.15 -1.42 -13.67
CA THR A 18 9.53 -2.83 -13.81
C THR A 18 10.13 -3.39 -12.52
N VAL A 19 11.03 -2.65 -11.87
CA VAL A 19 11.63 -3.05 -10.58
C VAL A 19 10.56 -3.20 -9.50
N ARG A 20 9.62 -2.25 -9.42
CA ARG A 20 8.50 -2.32 -8.46
C ARG A 20 7.57 -3.48 -8.74
N ALA A 21 7.19 -3.68 -10.00
CA ALA A 21 6.35 -4.79 -10.42
C ALA A 21 6.96 -6.15 -10.02
N LYS A 22 8.27 -6.34 -10.26
CA LYS A 22 9.00 -7.54 -9.82
C LYS A 22 8.99 -7.70 -8.30
N LYS A 23 9.28 -6.63 -7.55
CA LYS A 23 9.27 -6.64 -6.07
C LYS A 23 7.90 -7.04 -5.51
N ASN A 24 6.84 -6.54 -6.13
CA ASN A 24 5.45 -6.79 -5.72
C ASN A 24 4.88 -8.08 -6.30
N ARG A 25 5.64 -8.81 -7.14
CA ARG A 25 5.21 -10.01 -7.88
C ARG A 25 3.94 -9.77 -8.71
N ARG A 26 3.91 -8.64 -9.42
CA ARG A 26 2.79 -8.20 -10.26
C ARG A 26 3.26 -7.95 -11.70
N SER A 27 2.31 -7.97 -12.64
CA SER A 27 2.58 -7.49 -14.00
C SER A 27 2.81 -5.97 -14.01
N ILE A 28 3.50 -5.46 -15.03
CA ILE A 28 3.73 -4.02 -15.19
C ILE A 28 2.39 -3.26 -15.30
N ASN A 29 1.41 -3.83 -16.01
CA ASN A 29 0.08 -3.24 -16.13
C ASN A 29 -0.62 -3.13 -14.77
N SER A 30 -0.61 -4.21 -13.98
CA SER A 30 -1.19 -4.22 -12.64
C SER A 30 -0.49 -3.23 -11.70
N GLU A 31 0.84 -3.10 -11.81
CA GLU A 31 1.59 -2.11 -11.04
C GLU A 31 1.27 -0.67 -11.48
N ALA A 32 1.10 -0.43 -12.78
CA ALA A 32 0.71 0.88 -13.31
C ALA A 32 -0.66 1.30 -12.78
N ILE A 33 -1.64 0.38 -12.78
CA ILE A 33 -2.98 0.63 -12.23
C ILE A 33 -2.89 1.00 -10.75
N VAL A 34 -2.18 0.21 -9.94
CA VAL A 34 -2.02 0.46 -8.51
C VAL A 34 -1.35 1.80 -8.24
N GLN A 35 -0.34 2.16 -9.03
CA GLN A 35 0.35 3.43 -8.88
C GLN A 35 -0.55 4.61 -9.27
N LEU A 36 -1.38 4.46 -10.31
CA LEU A 36 -2.38 5.46 -10.72
C LEU A 36 -3.46 5.62 -9.64
N GLU A 37 -4.04 4.53 -9.16
CA GLU A 37 -5.02 4.53 -8.07
C GLU A 37 -4.45 5.23 -6.83
N HIS A 38 -3.26 4.85 -6.39
CA HIS A 38 -2.63 5.47 -5.23
C HIS A 38 -2.32 6.95 -5.46
N SER A 39 -1.93 7.36 -6.66
CA SER A 39 -1.66 8.78 -6.97
C SER A 39 -2.92 9.63 -6.98
N LEU A 40 -4.01 9.12 -7.56
CA LEU A 40 -5.29 9.83 -7.68
C LEU A 40 -6.01 9.88 -6.33
N MET A 41 -6.08 8.76 -5.62
CA MET A 41 -6.71 8.69 -4.30
C MET A 41 -5.97 9.50 -3.24
N LYS A 42 -4.65 9.62 -3.36
CA LYS A 42 -3.85 10.45 -2.44
C LYS A 42 -3.96 11.95 -2.75
N ALA A 43 -4.26 12.33 -4.00
CA ALA A 43 -4.53 13.71 -4.35
C ALA A 43 -5.87 14.21 -3.77
N ASP A 44 -6.85 13.32 -3.65
CA ASP A 44 -8.18 13.63 -3.09
C ASP A 44 -8.25 13.50 -1.55
N ALA A 45 -7.18 13.07 -0.89
CA ALA A 45 -7.17 12.90 0.56
C ALA A 45 -7.03 14.25 1.27
N ASP A 46 -8.10 14.71 1.96
CA ASP A 46 -8.03 15.82 2.92
C ASP A 46 -7.03 15.46 4.04
N PRO A 47 -5.88 16.16 4.16
CA PRO A 47 -4.88 15.84 5.18
C PRO A 47 -5.45 15.93 6.61
N ALA A 48 -6.45 16.80 6.83
CA ALA A 48 -7.11 16.90 8.13
C ALA A 48 -8.00 15.68 8.39
N ALA A 49 -8.69 15.13 7.38
CA ALA A 49 -9.45 13.88 7.48
C ALA A 49 -8.54 12.69 7.78
N GLU A 50 -7.41 12.59 7.08
CA GLU A 50 -6.42 11.55 7.32
C GLU A 50 -5.87 11.62 8.75
N LEU A 51 -5.52 12.82 9.23
CA LEU A 51 -5.08 13.02 10.61
C LEU A 51 -6.15 12.67 11.64
N ARG A 52 -7.43 12.99 11.38
CA ARG A 52 -8.55 12.58 12.24
C ARG A 52 -8.64 11.06 12.34
N GLU A 53 -8.54 10.37 11.21
CA GLU A 53 -8.61 8.91 11.17
C GLU A 53 -7.42 8.24 11.87
N ILE A 54 -6.19 8.73 11.63
CA ILE A 54 -4.99 8.27 12.33
C ILE A 54 -5.15 8.43 13.85
N ARG A 55 -5.64 9.59 14.32
CA ARG A 55 -5.89 9.81 15.75
C ARG A 55 -6.98 8.88 16.28
N ARG A 56 -8.05 8.63 15.53
CA ARG A 56 -9.11 7.67 15.89
C ARG A 56 -8.56 6.26 16.06
N LEU A 57 -7.77 5.79 15.09
CA LEU A 57 -7.12 4.47 15.15
C LEU A 57 -6.17 4.37 16.34
N ARG A 58 -5.32 5.38 16.55
CA ARG A 58 -4.41 5.41 17.72
C ARG A 58 -5.15 5.35 19.05
N LYS A 59 -6.29 6.03 19.18
CA LYS A 59 -7.14 5.92 20.38
C LYS A 59 -7.71 4.51 20.58
N ARG A 60 -8.15 3.83 19.50
CA ARG A 60 -8.67 2.46 19.57
C ARG A 60 -7.62 1.44 20.00
N THR A 61 -6.36 1.68 19.63
CA THR A 61 -5.23 0.80 19.95
C THR A 61 -4.45 1.30 21.16
N ALA A 62 -4.86 2.40 21.80
CA ALA A 62 -4.20 2.94 22.98
C ALA A 62 -4.29 1.93 24.12
N GLY A 63 -3.13 1.50 24.63
CA GLY A 63 -3.03 0.49 25.68
C GLY A 63 -2.85 -0.95 25.20
N ILE A 64 -2.91 -1.20 23.88
CA ILE A 64 -2.54 -2.51 23.32
C ILE A 64 -1.02 -2.53 23.11
N PHE A 65 -0.32 -3.23 23.99
CA PHE A 65 1.11 -3.48 23.84
C PHE A 65 1.31 -4.82 23.12
N LEU A 66 1.77 -4.75 21.87
CA LEU A 66 2.23 -5.93 21.14
C LEU A 66 3.59 -6.35 21.71
N THR A 67 3.58 -7.26 22.68
CA THR A 67 4.80 -7.88 23.21
C THR A 67 5.24 -9.02 22.31
N GLN A 68 6.54 -9.31 22.31
CA GLN A 68 7.07 -10.41 21.51
C GLN A 68 6.43 -11.75 21.88
N ASP A 69 6.12 -11.96 23.16
CA ASP A 69 5.43 -13.14 23.65
C ASP A 69 4.00 -13.24 23.14
N SER A 70 3.24 -12.13 23.14
CA SER A 70 1.88 -12.10 22.58
C SER A 70 1.87 -12.44 21.08
N LEU A 71 2.84 -11.92 20.32
CA LEU A 71 3.00 -12.21 18.90
C LEU A 71 3.39 -13.66 18.65
N ASN A 72 4.30 -14.22 19.47
CA ASN A 72 4.73 -15.61 19.35
C ASN A 72 3.62 -16.59 19.71
N LYS A 73 2.81 -16.28 20.72
CA LYS A 73 1.62 -17.07 21.08
C LYS A 73 0.61 -17.08 19.93
N ALA A 74 0.25 -15.90 19.40
CA ALA A 74 -0.69 -15.78 18.29
C ALA A 74 -0.22 -16.51 17.01
N LYS A 75 1.10 -16.49 16.71
CA LYS A 75 1.67 -17.25 15.58
C LYS A 75 1.57 -18.77 15.75
N ARG A 76 1.60 -19.26 16.99
CA ARG A 76 1.60 -20.70 17.33
C ARG A 76 0.19 -21.25 17.50
N GLU A 77 -0.77 -20.45 17.97
CA GLU A 77 -2.18 -20.88 18.14
C GLU A 77 -2.82 -21.42 16.84
N GLY A 78 -2.33 -21.02 15.67
CA GLY A 78 -2.81 -21.50 14.37
C GLY A 78 -1.88 -22.48 13.64
N ARG A 79 -0.80 -22.97 14.29
CA ARG A 79 0.08 -24.00 13.70
C ARG A 79 -0.17 -25.34 14.41
N PRO A 80 -0.73 -26.36 13.74
CA PRO A 80 -0.73 -27.72 14.25
C PRO A 80 0.69 -28.27 14.38
#